data_AF-A0A832IA39-F1
#
_entry.id   AF-A0A832IA39-F1
#
_cell.length_a   1.000
_cell.length_b   1.000
_cell.length_c   1.000
_cell.angle_alpha   90.00
_cell.angle_beta   90.00
_cell.angle_gamma   90.00
#
_symmetry.space_group_name_H-M   'P 1'
#
loop_
_entity.id
_entity.type
_entity.pdbx_description
1 polymer ?
#
loop_
_entity_poly.entity_id
_entity_poly.type
_entity_poly.pdbx_seq_one_letter_code
_entity_poly.pdbx_strand_id
1 'polypeptide(L)'
;MCEKSCVLNAPLQNLLKDVSLLALGCNQNMEIARDVAYVAGMVARSHGFEYVVFGTLDVLTDNDPNPLGKISRSPFITAQIISYMIEGFVSAGVVPILNATGTVNPDVVRSLLTRKMSCPTLVEDKEKAKTLRKMGFDVVFVTGKGELLGKLPTLNVKPPIDLSDLERIRRKALEGAIVLLNRSVKKISVNDPFSVTGVLVFSDEEWILKLAEQVLRGERPSTGRAP
;
A
#
# COMPACT_ATOMS: atom_id res chain seq x y z
N MET A 1 -24.43 -11.87 10.63
CA MET A 1 -23.40 -12.88 10.33
C MET A 1 -22.92 -12.61 8.91
N CYS A 2 -21.61 -12.55 8.67
CA CYS A 2 -21.08 -12.34 7.32
C CYS A 2 -21.24 -13.64 6.53
N GLU A 3 -22.21 -13.68 5.62
CA GLU A 3 -22.48 -14.79 4.73
C GLU A 3 -21.92 -14.45 3.33
N LYS A 4 -20.70 -14.92 3.08
CA LYS A 4 -19.91 -14.82 1.83
C LYS A 4 -19.35 -13.41 1.48
N SER A 5 -18.02 -13.36 1.39
CA SER A 5 -17.19 -12.29 0.79
C SER A 5 -17.12 -10.92 1.50
N CYS A 6 -17.09 -10.85 2.84
CA CYS A 6 -16.84 -9.56 3.53
C CYS A 6 -15.37 -9.11 3.56
N VAL A 7 -14.42 -9.98 3.21
CA VAL A 7 -12.99 -9.67 3.17
C VAL A 7 -12.51 -9.59 1.73
N LEU A 8 -11.99 -8.43 1.34
CA LEU A 8 -11.27 -8.25 0.10
C LEU A 8 -9.78 -8.51 0.33
N ASN A 9 -9.22 -9.52 -0.35
CA ASN A 9 -7.78 -9.74 -0.42
C ASN A 9 -7.35 -9.65 -1.88
N ALA A 10 -6.96 -8.45 -2.29
CA ALA A 10 -6.53 -8.15 -3.65
C ALA A 10 -5.43 -7.08 -3.62
N PRO A 11 -4.54 -7.05 -4.63
CA PRO A 11 -3.60 -5.95 -4.80
C PRO A 11 -4.31 -4.60 -4.87
N LEU A 12 -3.66 -3.54 -4.39
CA LEU A 12 -4.21 -2.18 -4.41
C LEU A 12 -4.58 -1.72 -5.84
N GLN A 13 -3.82 -2.20 -6.84
CA GLN A 13 -4.05 -1.92 -8.26
C GLN A 13 -5.43 -2.36 -8.75
N ASN A 14 -6.06 -3.35 -8.09
CA ASN A 14 -7.40 -3.82 -8.45
C ASN A 14 -8.50 -2.86 -7.95
N LEU A 15 -8.20 -2.03 -6.94
CA LEU A 15 -9.10 -1.00 -6.44
C LEU A 15 -8.83 0.35 -7.12
N LEU A 16 -7.56 0.64 -7.40
CA LEU A 16 -7.11 1.88 -8.04
C LEU A 16 -6.09 1.55 -9.11
N LYS A 17 -6.51 1.65 -10.37
CA LYS A 17 -5.68 1.32 -11.55
C LYS A 17 -4.28 1.93 -11.42
N ASP A 18 -3.27 1.08 -11.58
CA ASP A 18 -1.82 1.38 -11.59
C ASP A 18 -1.21 1.86 -10.25
N VAL A 19 -2.01 2.11 -9.22
CA VAL A 19 -1.49 2.54 -7.91
C VAL A 19 -1.04 1.31 -7.11
N SER A 20 0.26 1.02 -7.18
CA SER A 20 0.90 -0.05 -6.40
C SER A 20 1.33 0.42 -5.01
N LEU A 21 1.65 -0.52 -4.12
CA LEU A 21 2.26 -0.18 -2.82
C LEU A 21 3.63 0.51 -3.02
N LEU A 22 4.35 0.09 -4.05
CA LEU A 22 5.64 0.67 -4.38
C LEU A 22 5.51 2.10 -4.90
N ALA A 23 4.47 2.39 -5.68
CA ALA A 23 4.16 3.76 -6.10
C ALA A 23 3.95 4.68 -4.89
N LEU A 24 3.30 4.20 -3.83
CA LEU A 24 3.12 4.97 -2.59
C LEU A 24 4.43 5.18 -1.83
N GLY A 25 5.29 4.16 -1.74
CA GLY A 25 6.59 4.32 -1.10
C GLY A 25 7.57 5.19 -1.89
N CYS A 26 7.47 5.18 -3.22
CA CYS A 26 8.18 6.10 -4.11
C CYS A 26 7.59 7.52 -4.12
N ASN A 27 6.46 7.77 -3.48
CA ASN A 27 5.87 9.10 -3.50
C ASN A 27 6.65 10.07 -2.59
N GLN A 28 6.93 11.30 -3.04
CA GLN A 28 7.57 12.28 -2.14
C GLN A 28 6.63 12.70 -1.00
N ASN A 29 5.33 12.80 -1.27
CA ASN A 29 4.33 13.05 -0.25
C ASN A 29 3.71 11.74 0.25
N MET A 30 4.27 11.18 1.33
CA MET A 30 3.80 9.93 1.92
C MET A 30 2.36 10.01 2.45
N GLU A 31 1.85 11.20 2.79
CA GLU A 31 0.47 11.37 3.29
C GLU A 31 -0.59 11.01 2.25
N ILE A 32 -0.24 11.02 0.96
CA ILE A 32 -1.15 10.58 -0.11
C ILE A 32 -1.65 9.16 0.10
N ALA A 33 -0.91 8.32 0.82
CA ALA A 33 -1.31 6.96 1.17
C ALA A 33 -2.61 6.93 1.99
N ARG A 34 -2.89 7.97 2.79
CA ARG A 34 -4.14 8.11 3.53
C ARG A 34 -5.30 8.33 2.58
N ASP A 35 -5.17 9.30 1.66
CA ASP A 35 -6.20 9.63 0.66
C ASP A 35 -6.46 8.44 -0.27
N VAL A 36 -5.39 7.77 -0.72
CA VAL A 36 -5.45 6.56 -1.55
C VAL A 36 -6.18 5.44 -0.84
N ALA A 37 -5.83 5.14 0.42
CA ALA A 37 -6.52 4.11 1.19
C ALA A 37 -7.98 4.48 1.47
N TYR A 38 -8.29 5.76 1.67
CA TYR A 38 -9.66 6.22 1.82
C TYR A 38 -10.50 5.91 0.57
N VAL A 39 -10.06 6.34 -0.62
CA VAL A 39 -10.83 6.06 -1.85
C VAL A 39 -10.84 4.58 -2.20
N ALA A 40 -9.74 3.85 -1.97
CA ALA A 40 -9.72 2.39 -2.14
C ALA A 40 -10.73 1.70 -1.19
N GLY A 41 -10.85 2.18 0.04
CA GLY A 41 -11.85 1.72 0.99
C GLY A 41 -13.28 2.01 0.54
N MET A 42 -13.54 3.19 -0.03
CA MET A 42 -14.84 3.52 -0.63
C MET A 42 -15.19 2.61 -1.80
N VAL A 43 -14.23 2.32 -2.67
CA VAL A 43 -14.39 1.35 -3.78
C VAL A 43 -14.72 -0.02 -3.22
N ALA A 44 -13.96 -0.52 -2.23
CA ALA A 44 -14.23 -1.81 -1.61
C ALA A 44 -15.65 -1.89 -1.01
N ARG A 45 -16.08 -0.84 -0.30
CA ARG A 45 -17.44 -0.77 0.27
C ARG A 45 -18.54 -0.72 -0.78
N SER A 46 -18.31 -0.06 -1.91
CA SER A 46 -19.27 -0.04 -3.02
C SER A 46 -19.52 -1.45 -3.60
N HIS A 47 -18.59 -2.38 -3.39
CA HIS A 47 -18.71 -3.79 -3.75
C HIS A 47 -19.15 -4.69 -2.58
N GLY A 48 -19.52 -4.11 -1.43
CA GLY A 48 -20.02 -4.85 -0.27
C GLY A 48 -18.96 -5.40 0.69
N PHE A 49 -17.68 -5.06 0.50
CA PHE A 49 -16.62 -5.49 1.42
C PHE A 49 -16.58 -4.64 2.69
N GLU A 50 -16.35 -5.28 3.84
CA GLU A 50 -16.23 -4.62 5.15
C GLU A 50 -14.80 -4.63 5.67
N TYR A 51 -14.00 -5.58 5.19
CA TYR A 51 -12.61 -5.79 5.56
C TYR A 51 -11.74 -5.76 4.31
N VAL A 52 -10.58 -5.11 4.39
CA VAL A 52 -9.62 -5.07 3.28
C VAL A 52 -8.25 -5.51 3.78
N VAL A 53 -7.71 -6.56 3.18
CA VAL A 53 -6.32 -6.96 3.36
C VAL A 53 -5.43 -6.02 2.57
N PHE A 54 -4.43 -5.42 3.21
CA PHE A 54 -3.55 -4.44 2.58
C PHE A 54 -2.11 -4.52 3.12
N GLY A 55 -1.21 -3.82 2.43
CA GLY A 55 0.17 -3.61 2.89
C GLY A 55 1.01 -4.89 2.89
N THR A 56 2.14 -4.81 3.58
CA THR A 56 3.06 -5.93 3.84
C THR A 56 3.87 -5.60 5.09
N LEU A 57 4.34 -6.62 5.83
CA LEU A 57 5.34 -6.43 6.89
C LEU A 57 6.78 -6.64 6.41
N ASP A 58 6.97 -6.81 5.11
CA ASP A 58 8.28 -6.98 4.50
C ASP A 58 8.79 -5.67 3.88
N VAL A 59 10.06 -5.65 3.50
CA VAL A 59 10.68 -4.53 2.77
C VAL A 59 11.02 -4.95 1.35
N LEU A 60 11.22 -3.97 0.46
CA LEU A 60 11.74 -4.25 -0.88
C LEU A 60 13.18 -4.76 -0.76
N THR A 61 13.48 -5.84 -1.46
CA THR A 61 14.84 -6.40 -1.58
C THR A 61 15.30 -6.37 -3.04
N ASP A 62 16.60 -6.55 -3.24
CA ASP A 62 17.14 -6.66 -4.59
C ASP A 62 16.62 -7.94 -5.25
N ASN A 63 16.08 -7.82 -6.47
CA ASN A 63 15.46 -8.91 -7.22
C ASN A 63 14.22 -9.52 -6.54
N ASP A 64 13.49 -8.74 -5.74
CA ASP A 64 12.20 -9.17 -5.19
C ASP A 64 11.28 -9.68 -6.32
N PRO A 65 10.68 -10.87 -6.18
CA PRO A 65 9.82 -11.44 -7.23
C PRO A 65 8.49 -10.70 -7.38
N ASN A 66 8.09 -9.88 -6.39
CA ASN A 66 6.88 -9.07 -6.44
C ASN A 66 7.15 -7.66 -5.88
N PRO A 67 7.92 -6.84 -6.60
CA PRO A 67 8.39 -5.57 -6.06
C PRO A 67 7.24 -4.54 -5.94
N LEU A 68 6.22 -4.61 -6.81
CA LEU A 68 5.04 -3.74 -6.74
C LEU A 68 4.18 -3.99 -5.49
N GLY A 69 4.31 -5.18 -4.88
CA GLY A 69 3.69 -5.53 -3.60
C GLY A 69 4.47 -5.06 -2.37
N LYS A 70 5.63 -4.42 -2.56
CA LYS A 70 6.45 -3.84 -1.49
C LYS A 70 6.26 -2.33 -1.45
N ILE A 71 6.58 -1.72 -0.31
CA ILE A 71 6.47 -0.26 -0.16
C ILE A 71 7.83 0.40 -0.40
N SER A 72 8.85 0.01 0.33
CA SER A 72 10.20 0.60 0.23
C SER A 72 11.24 -0.36 0.78
N ARG A 73 12.52 -0.15 0.42
CA ARG A 73 13.65 -0.76 1.14
C ARG A 73 13.74 -0.31 2.60
N SER A 74 13.21 0.86 2.93
CA SER A 74 13.25 1.40 4.29
C SER A 74 12.10 0.85 5.15
N PRO A 75 12.39 0.21 6.30
CA PRO A 75 11.34 -0.23 7.22
C PRO A 75 10.56 0.96 7.81
N PHE A 76 11.19 2.12 7.96
CA PHE A 76 10.55 3.33 8.49
C PHE A 76 9.54 3.93 7.51
N ILE A 77 9.89 4.01 6.22
CA ILE A 77 8.96 4.48 5.17
C ILE A 77 7.80 3.49 5.05
N THR A 78 8.11 2.20 5.03
CA THR A 78 7.12 1.12 4.98
C THR A 78 6.11 1.25 6.12
N ALA A 79 6.57 1.37 7.37
CA ALA A 79 5.69 1.55 8.53
C ALA A 79 4.90 2.87 8.47
N GLN A 80 5.48 3.95 7.95
CA GLN A 80 4.80 5.24 7.82
C GLN A 80 3.63 5.17 6.83
N ILE A 81 3.85 4.60 5.65
CA ILE A 81 2.82 4.41 4.63
C ILE A 81 1.71 3.50 5.16
N ILE A 82 2.05 2.39 5.80
CA ILE A 82 1.07 1.50 6.44
C ILE A 82 0.21 2.26 7.45
N SER A 83 0.81 3.12 8.27
CA SER A 83 0.09 3.92 9.27
C SER A 83 -0.95 4.82 8.62
N TYR A 84 -0.57 5.55 7.56
CA TYR A 84 -1.50 6.39 6.80
C TYR A 84 -2.59 5.57 6.10
N MET A 85 -2.27 4.40 5.57
CA MET A 85 -3.27 3.53 4.95
C MET A 85 -4.29 3.02 5.97
N ILE A 86 -3.86 2.64 7.19
CA ILE A 86 -4.78 2.24 8.28
C ILE A 86 -5.78 3.37 8.55
N GLU A 87 -5.28 4.60 8.72
CA GLU A 87 -6.13 5.78 8.96
C GLU A 87 -7.12 6.01 7.83
N GLY A 88 -6.66 5.90 6.57
CA GLY A 88 -7.50 6.08 5.38
C GLY A 88 -8.62 5.05 5.29
N PHE A 89 -8.31 3.75 5.46
CA PHE A 89 -9.32 2.69 5.44
C PHE A 89 -10.34 2.83 6.57
N VAL A 90 -9.89 3.12 7.79
CA VAL A 90 -10.79 3.36 8.93
C VAL A 90 -11.70 4.55 8.65
N SER A 91 -11.16 5.63 8.09
CA SER A 91 -11.93 6.83 7.71
C SER A 91 -12.96 6.54 6.61
N ALA A 92 -12.69 5.57 5.73
CA ALA A 92 -13.65 5.10 4.73
C ALA A 92 -14.72 4.16 5.30
N GLY A 93 -14.64 3.78 6.58
CA GLY A 93 -15.56 2.83 7.20
C GLY A 93 -15.27 1.37 6.86
N VAL A 94 -14.02 1.04 6.52
CA VAL A 94 -13.52 -0.32 6.27
C VAL A 94 -12.55 -0.72 7.38
N VAL A 95 -12.61 -1.97 7.84
CA VAL A 95 -11.61 -2.50 8.76
C VAL A 95 -10.36 -2.92 7.97
N PRO A 96 -9.21 -2.24 8.16
CA PRO A 96 -7.96 -2.67 7.54
C PRO A 96 -7.44 -3.95 8.19
N ILE A 97 -6.99 -4.90 7.38
CA ILE A 97 -6.30 -6.12 7.82
C ILE A 97 -4.88 -6.08 7.22
N LEU A 98 -3.86 -5.91 8.06
CA LEU A 98 -2.48 -5.87 7.58
C LEU A 98 -2.02 -7.25 7.10
N ASN A 99 -1.42 -7.34 5.91
CA ASN A 99 -0.89 -8.60 5.41
C ASN A 99 0.50 -8.89 5.99
N ALA A 100 0.61 -9.94 6.80
CA ALA A 100 1.86 -10.43 7.41
C ALA A 100 2.31 -11.80 6.87
N THR A 101 1.73 -12.25 5.76
CA THR A 101 2.29 -13.32 4.93
C THR A 101 3.45 -12.75 4.09
N GLY A 102 4.31 -13.48 3.37
CA GLY A 102 5.36 -14.41 3.81
C GLY A 102 6.37 -13.81 4.78
N THR A 103 7.45 -13.20 4.26
CA THR A 103 8.53 -12.65 5.09
C THR A 103 8.05 -11.49 5.95
N VAL A 104 8.56 -11.40 7.18
CA VAL A 104 8.30 -10.28 8.11
C VAL A 104 9.63 -9.65 8.48
N ASN A 105 9.74 -8.34 8.25
CA ASN A 105 10.87 -7.55 8.69
C ASN A 105 10.62 -7.04 10.13
N PRO A 106 11.46 -7.42 11.13
CA PRO A 106 11.28 -7.02 12.52
C PRO A 106 11.29 -5.51 12.76
N ASP A 107 12.02 -4.74 11.95
CA ASP A 107 12.11 -3.29 12.10
C ASP A 107 10.86 -2.58 11.59
N VAL A 108 10.11 -3.16 10.64
CA VAL A 108 8.77 -2.69 10.26
C VAL A 108 7.81 -2.88 11.45
N VAL A 109 7.81 -4.07 12.06
CA VAL A 109 6.98 -4.38 13.24
C VAL A 109 7.29 -3.42 14.39
N ARG A 110 8.58 -3.26 14.73
CA ARG A 110 9.02 -2.33 15.78
C ARG A 110 8.59 -0.90 15.48
N SER A 111 8.75 -0.46 14.23
CA SER A 111 8.35 0.87 13.78
C SER A 111 6.85 1.12 13.90
N LEU A 112 6.00 0.12 13.61
CA LEU A 112 4.54 0.22 13.79
C LEU A 112 4.16 0.26 15.28
N LEU A 113 4.80 -0.56 16.11
CA LEU A 113 4.58 -0.56 17.56
C LEU A 113 4.94 0.78 18.21
N THR A 114 6.07 1.39 17.84
CA THR A 114 6.45 2.72 18.35
C THR A 114 5.45 3.80 17.95
N ARG A 115 4.80 3.66 16.77
CA ARG A 115 3.73 4.55 16.32
C ARG A 115 2.37 4.25 16.96
N LYS A 116 2.28 3.23 17.83
CA LYS A 116 1.04 2.71 18.42
C LYS A 116 -0.01 2.33 17.37
N MET A 117 0.45 1.90 16.20
CA MET A 117 -0.44 1.45 15.11
C MET A 117 -0.69 -0.04 15.24
N SER A 118 -1.95 -0.40 15.44
CA SER A 118 -2.41 -1.78 15.48
C SER A 118 -3.69 -1.93 14.68
N CYS A 119 -3.76 -3.02 13.92
CA CYS A 119 -4.97 -3.45 13.23
C CYS A 119 -4.95 -4.98 13.15
N PRO A 120 -6.11 -5.62 12.89
CA PRO A 120 -6.12 -7.05 12.62
C PRO A 120 -5.11 -7.42 11.53
N THR A 121 -4.54 -8.62 11.60
CA THR A 121 -3.43 -9.01 10.71
C THR A 121 -3.65 -10.39 10.13
N LEU A 122 -3.50 -10.51 8.81
CA LEU A 122 -3.53 -11.76 8.08
C LEU A 122 -2.17 -12.47 8.19
N VAL A 123 -2.19 -13.73 8.60
CA VAL A 123 -1.02 -14.61 8.71
C VAL A 123 -1.30 -15.94 8.03
N GLU A 124 -0.27 -16.70 7.69
CA GLU A 124 -0.41 -18.03 7.09
C GLU A 124 -1.05 -19.00 8.10
N ASP A 125 -0.56 -18.99 9.33
CA ASP A 125 -0.93 -19.95 10.37
C ASP A 125 -0.79 -19.41 11.80
N LYS A 126 -1.10 -20.28 12.78
CA LYS A 126 -1.03 -19.96 14.21
C LYS A 126 0.40 -19.79 14.73
N GLU A 127 1.39 -20.44 14.11
CA GLU A 127 2.78 -20.33 14.54
C GLU A 127 3.36 -18.96 14.15
N LYS A 128 2.99 -18.45 12.98
CA LYS A 128 3.28 -17.06 12.58
C LYS A 128 2.66 -16.06 13.56
N ALA A 129 1.40 -16.23 13.93
CA ALA A 129 0.75 -15.39 14.93
C ALA A 129 1.48 -15.41 16.29
N LYS A 130 1.89 -16.60 16.77
CA LYS A 130 2.70 -16.73 18.00
C LYS A 130 4.04 -15.98 17.89
N THR A 131 4.67 -16.02 16.73
CA THR A 131 5.94 -15.33 16.46
C THR A 131 5.76 -13.82 16.55
N LEU A 132 4.75 -13.26 15.89
CA LEU A 132 4.42 -11.84 15.95
C LEU A 132 4.08 -11.37 17.37
N ARG A 133 3.33 -12.18 18.13
CA ARG A 133 3.06 -11.89 19.56
C ARG A 133 4.33 -11.81 20.39
N LYS A 134 5.29 -12.71 20.20
CA LYS A 134 6.60 -12.67 20.89
C LYS A 134 7.38 -11.40 20.56
N MET A 135 7.13 -10.78 19.40
CA MET A 135 7.72 -9.50 19.00
C MET A 135 6.97 -8.29 19.58
N GLY A 136 5.94 -8.50 20.40
CA GLY A 136 5.09 -7.46 20.99
C GLY A 136 3.92 -7.02 20.11
N PHE A 137 3.74 -7.63 18.94
CA PHE A 137 2.64 -7.33 18.02
C PHE A 137 1.44 -8.23 18.35
N ASP A 138 0.75 -7.90 19.44
CA ASP A 138 -0.42 -8.65 19.91
C ASP A 138 -1.72 -8.00 19.42
N VAL A 139 -2.22 -8.53 18.31
CA VAL A 139 -3.46 -8.08 17.64
C VAL A 139 -4.37 -9.26 17.36
N VAL A 140 -5.55 -8.98 16.80
CA VAL A 140 -6.42 -10.03 16.26
C VAL A 140 -5.78 -10.58 14.99
N PHE A 141 -5.60 -11.89 14.91
CA PHE A 141 -5.08 -12.53 13.71
C PHE A 141 -6.17 -13.23 12.90
N VAL A 142 -6.06 -13.13 11.59
CA VAL A 142 -6.82 -13.94 10.62
C VAL A 142 -5.83 -14.89 9.97
N THR A 143 -6.10 -16.19 9.97
CA THR A 143 -5.21 -17.15 9.30
C THR A 143 -5.58 -17.32 7.83
N GLY A 144 -4.68 -17.85 7.00
CA GLY A 144 -4.95 -18.16 5.60
C GLY A 144 -6.09 -19.17 5.39
N LYS A 145 -6.44 -19.94 6.44
CA LYS A 145 -7.59 -20.85 6.47
C LYS A 145 -8.91 -20.18 6.89
N GLY A 146 -8.89 -18.87 7.18
CA GLY A 146 -10.04 -18.10 7.65
C GLY A 146 -10.30 -18.21 9.15
N GLU A 147 -9.47 -18.93 9.92
CA GLU A 147 -9.62 -18.99 11.38
C GLU A 147 -9.25 -17.64 12.01
N LEU A 148 -10.04 -17.21 12.99
CA LEU A 148 -9.83 -15.99 13.76
C LEU A 148 -9.19 -16.32 15.12
N LEU A 149 -8.08 -15.65 15.43
CA LEU A 149 -7.42 -15.71 16.74
C LEU A 149 -7.74 -14.43 17.52
N GLY A 150 -8.98 -14.33 17.99
CA GLY A 150 -9.54 -13.14 18.62
C GLY A 150 -10.90 -12.77 18.01
N LYS A 151 -11.35 -11.54 18.22
CA LYS A 151 -12.59 -11.01 17.65
C LYS A 151 -12.28 -9.84 16.72
N LEU A 152 -12.64 -9.96 15.44
CA LEU A 152 -12.48 -8.86 14.50
C LEU A 152 -13.31 -7.64 14.95
N PRO A 153 -12.75 -6.43 14.86
CA PRO A 153 -13.51 -5.23 15.14
C PRO A 153 -14.58 -5.02 14.07
N THR A 154 -15.59 -4.25 14.45
CA THR A 154 -16.64 -3.75 13.55
C THR A 154 -16.65 -2.24 13.67
N LEU A 155 -16.71 -1.55 12.53
CA LEU A 155 -16.83 -0.09 12.53
C LEU A 155 -18.31 0.29 12.58
N ASN A 156 -18.67 1.09 13.58
CA ASN A 156 -20.03 1.56 13.79
C ASN A 156 -20.36 2.77 12.90
N VAL A 157 -19.34 3.51 12.47
CA VAL A 157 -19.50 4.68 11.60
C VAL A 157 -19.04 4.30 10.20
N LYS A 158 -19.97 4.42 9.25
CA LYS A 158 -19.74 4.16 7.83
C LYS A 158 -20.20 5.40 7.07
N PRO A 159 -19.27 6.24 6.57
CA PRO A 159 -19.67 7.40 5.77
C PRO A 159 -20.42 6.97 4.50
N PRO A 160 -21.22 7.87 3.89
CA PRO A 160 -21.79 7.63 2.57
C PRO A 160 -20.69 7.29 1.56
N ILE A 161 -21.00 6.41 0.61
CA ILE A 161 -20.06 6.09 -0.47
C ILE A 161 -20.00 7.29 -1.41
N ASP A 162 -18.81 7.85 -1.56
CA ASP A 162 -18.50 8.90 -2.51
C ASP A 162 -17.21 8.55 -3.26
N LEU A 163 -17.31 8.50 -4.59
CA LEU A 163 -16.21 8.15 -5.50
C LEU A 163 -15.83 9.32 -6.42
N SER A 164 -16.40 10.51 -6.20
CA SER A 164 -16.14 11.70 -7.02
C SER A 164 -14.66 12.08 -7.10
N ASP A 165 -13.91 11.87 -6.01
CA ASP A 165 -12.49 12.20 -5.91
C ASP A 165 -11.53 11.08 -6.35
N LEU A 166 -12.06 9.90 -6.72
CA LEU A 166 -11.25 8.71 -7.00
C LEU A 166 -10.17 8.98 -8.04
N GLU A 167 -10.56 9.49 -9.21
CA GLU A 167 -9.62 9.72 -10.31
C GLU A 167 -8.61 10.82 -9.97
N ARG A 168 -9.05 11.87 -9.28
CA ARG A 168 -8.18 12.97 -8.83
C ARG A 168 -7.08 12.46 -7.90
N ILE A 169 -7.44 11.63 -6.92
CA ILE A 169 -6.49 11.05 -5.96
C ILE A 169 -5.58 10.03 -6.64
N ARG A 170 -6.12 9.17 -7.52
CA ARG A 170 -5.33 8.21 -8.31
C ARG A 170 -4.24 8.92 -9.10
N ARG A 171 -4.60 9.97 -9.86
CA ARG A 171 -3.65 10.75 -10.66
C ARG A 171 -2.60 11.43 -9.79
N LYS A 172 -3.00 12.03 -8.66
CA LYS A 172 -2.08 12.67 -7.72
C LYS A 172 -1.06 11.68 -7.13
N ALA A 173 -1.50 10.45 -6.83
CA ALA A 173 -0.61 9.39 -6.35
C ALA A 173 0.42 8.97 -7.40
N LEU A 174 -0.01 8.78 -8.65
CA LEU A 174 0.89 8.41 -9.76
C LEU A 174 1.84 9.54 -10.14
N GLU A 175 1.33 10.78 -10.24
CA GLU A 175 2.16 11.95 -10.51
C GLU A 175 3.18 12.17 -9.41
N GLY A 176 2.82 11.98 -8.14
CA GLY A 176 3.75 12.09 -7.02
C GLY A 176 4.80 10.98 -6.97
N ALA A 177 4.76 9.99 -7.86
CA ALA A 177 5.66 8.84 -7.89
C ALA A 177 6.51 8.78 -9.18
N ILE A 178 6.73 9.90 -9.87
CA ILE A 178 7.62 9.97 -11.03
C ILE A 178 9.07 10.10 -10.55
N VAL A 179 9.83 9.01 -10.66
CA VAL A 179 11.18 8.88 -10.09
C VAL A 179 12.23 9.11 -11.16
N LEU A 180 13.10 10.09 -10.98
CA LEU A 180 14.30 10.22 -11.81
C LEU A 180 15.41 9.32 -11.27
N LEU A 181 15.81 8.32 -12.05
CA LEU A 181 16.89 7.38 -11.72
C LEU A 181 18.24 7.93 -12.19
N ASN A 182 18.33 8.26 -13.48
CA ASN A 182 19.50 8.89 -14.09
C ASN A 182 19.12 9.51 -15.45
N ARG A 183 19.65 10.69 -15.79
CA ARG A 183 19.42 11.33 -17.09
C ARG A 183 20.30 10.81 -18.23
N SER A 184 21.27 9.93 -17.94
CA SER A 184 22.22 9.40 -18.93
C SER A 184 21.57 8.66 -20.08
N VAL A 185 20.39 8.07 -19.85
CA VAL A 185 19.60 7.37 -20.86
C VAL A 185 18.20 7.97 -20.90
N LYS A 186 17.75 8.40 -22.09
CA LYS A 186 16.38 8.84 -22.33
C LYS A 186 15.43 7.65 -22.41
N LYS A 187 15.25 6.95 -21.29
CA LYS A 187 14.36 5.79 -21.14
C LYS A 187 13.28 6.11 -20.12
N ILE A 188 12.05 5.70 -20.40
CA ILE A 188 10.97 5.63 -19.42
C ILE A 188 10.73 4.16 -19.12
N SER A 189 10.86 3.79 -17.85
CA SER A 189 10.59 2.46 -17.34
C SER A 189 9.24 2.46 -16.65
N VAL A 190 8.34 1.57 -17.04
CA VAL A 190 7.01 1.43 -16.41
C VAL A 190 7.03 0.18 -15.54
N ASN A 191 6.71 0.32 -14.25
CA ASN A 191 6.64 -0.79 -13.30
C ASN A 191 7.93 -1.65 -13.21
N ASP A 192 9.08 -1.07 -13.54
CA ASP A 192 10.40 -1.71 -13.49
C ASP A 192 11.30 -1.00 -12.46
N PRO A 193 11.16 -1.33 -11.16
CA PRO A 193 11.84 -0.65 -10.06
C PRO A 193 13.33 -0.99 -9.97
N PHE A 194 13.81 -1.95 -10.74
CA PHE A 194 15.23 -2.33 -10.79
C PHE A 194 15.96 -1.63 -11.94
N SER A 195 15.26 -0.86 -12.78
CA SER A 195 15.89 0.05 -13.72
C SER A 195 16.82 1.01 -12.98
N VAL A 196 18.03 1.18 -13.50
CA VAL A 196 19.06 2.07 -12.91
C VAL A 196 19.25 3.37 -13.69
N THR A 197 18.62 3.49 -14.86
CA THR A 197 18.68 4.68 -15.71
C THR A 197 17.29 5.14 -16.14
N GLY A 198 17.21 6.40 -16.57
CA GLY A 198 15.99 7.01 -17.07
C GLY A 198 15.07 7.54 -15.97
N VAL A 199 13.78 7.47 -16.24
CA VAL A 199 12.70 7.80 -15.30
C VAL A 199 11.83 6.56 -15.10
N LEU A 200 11.49 6.27 -13.85
CA LEU A 200 10.53 5.23 -13.47
C LEU A 200 9.17 5.86 -13.21
N VAL A 201 8.14 5.23 -13.77
CA VAL A 201 6.72 5.51 -13.51
C VAL A 201 5.95 4.21 -13.27
N PHE A 202 4.74 4.32 -12.76
CA PHE A 202 3.91 3.17 -12.38
C PHE A 202 2.70 2.94 -13.28
N SER A 203 2.49 3.81 -14.29
CA SER A 203 1.41 3.73 -15.27
C SER A 203 1.96 4.01 -16.67
N ASP A 204 1.40 3.32 -17.66
CA ASP A 204 1.67 3.51 -19.08
C ASP A 204 0.71 4.50 -19.75
N GLU A 205 -0.15 5.17 -18.97
CA GLU A 205 -1.07 6.15 -19.51
C GLU A 205 -0.34 7.37 -20.10
N GLU A 206 -0.78 7.81 -21.28
CA GLU A 206 -0.12 8.86 -22.07
C GLU A 206 0.16 10.14 -21.27
N TRP A 207 -0.76 10.52 -20.38
CA TRP A 207 -0.59 11.71 -19.56
C TRP A 207 0.59 11.59 -18.59
N ILE A 208 0.83 10.42 -17.97
CA ILE A 208 2.00 10.17 -17.11
C ILE A 208 3.28 10.12 -17.93
N LEU A 209 3.24 9.44 -19.09
CA LEU A 209 4.40 9.33 -19.97
C LEU A 209 4.89 10.72 -20.42
N LYS A 210 3.97 11.63 -20.77
CA LYS A 210 4.29 13.04 -21.07
C LYS A 210 4.98 13.74 -19.91
N LEU A 211 4.52 13.55 -18.67
CA LEU A 211 5.18 14.14 -17.50
C LEU A 211 6.57 13.55 -17.27
N ALA A 212 6.74 12.25 -17.46
CA ALA A 212 8.03 11.58 -17.34
C ALA A 212 9.04 12.06 -18.40
N GLU A 213 8.59 12.32 -19.63
CA GLU A 213 9.41 12.94 -20.67
C GLU A 213 9.89 14.34 -20.28
N GLN A 214 9.02 15.17 -19.70
CA GLN A 214 9.39 16.49 -19.21
C GLN A 214 10.45 16.41 -18.09
N VAL A 215 10.35 15.41 -17.20
CA VAL A 215 11.37 15.15 -16.16
C VAL A 215 12.71 14.77 -16.79
N LEU A 216 12.70 13.89 -17.80
CA LEU A 216 13.91 13.47 -18.52
C LEU A 216 14.61 14.65 -19.21
N ARG A 217 13.84 15.58 -19.79
CA ARG A 217 14.35 16.79 -20.46
C ARG A 217 14.80 17.86 -19.46
N GLY A 218 14.46 17.71 -18.18
CA GLY A 218 14.74 18.70 -17.14
C GLY A 218 13.81 19.90 -17.15
N GLU A 219 12.69 19.81 -17.86
CA GLU A 219 11.64 20.84 -17.92
C GLU A 219 10.81 20.90 -16.64
N ARG A 220 10.79 19.81 -15.86
CA ARG A 220 10.17 19.74 -14.53
C ARG A 220 11.01 18.89 -13.56
N PRO A 221 10.92 19.12 -12.24
CA PRO A 221 11.53 18.25 -11.25
C PRO A 221 10.81 16.90 -11.19
N SER A 222 11.56 15.85 -10.79
CA SER A 222 10.96 14.58 -10.38
C SER A 222 10.25 14.74 -9.04
N THR A 223 9.13 14.05 -8.91
CA THR A 223 8.22 14.12 -7.76
C THR A 223 8.26 12.85 -6.93
N GLY A 224 8.93 11.80 -7.39
CA GLY A 224 9.16 10.57 -6.65
C GLY A 224 10.54 10.47 -6.01
N ARG A 225 10.72 9.42 -5.21
CA ARG A 225 11.98 8.98 -4.61
C ARG A 225 12.34 7.58 -5.11
N ALA A 226 13.62 7.25 -5.09
CA ALA A 226 14.08 5.93 -5.48
C ALA A 226 13.46 4.82 -4.58
N PRO A 227 13.12 3.64 -5.15
CA PRO A 227 12.61 2.47 -4.43
C PRO A 227 13.46 1.98 -3.23
#